data_AF-A0A8T5T9J0-F1
#
_entry.id   AF-A0A8T5T9J0-F1
#
_cell.length_a   1.000
_cell.length_b   1.000
_cell.length_c   1.000
_cell.angle_alpha   90.00
_cell.angle_beta   90.00
_cell.angle_gamma   90.00
#
_symmetry.space_group_name_H-M   'P 1'
#
loop_
_entity.id
_entity.type
_entity.pdbx_description
1 polymer ?
#
loop_
_entity_poly.entity_id
_entity_poly.type
_entity_poly.pdbx_seq_one_letter_code
_entity_poly.pdbx_strand_id
1 'polypeptide(L)'
;MNEDKVKNEDPLVVVGCAKGYSKEELLSNLPRHNNFSPLLINQIKLISEVIFRNSGTPIAKKINRMMREISTEAYRAIQFTRTEINNRGVLFGVVMLKHRVVDRVLEYFHERWPQCIICLYNEHVKKTYAINEKGVIREFFSPLKEIVNQMSEDRSIIPYFEDIQFSGEEIFETLYNSQFISERENIPYFKKMIPDQCFNLPGMRDGVEKRFRKKTLDKFL
;
A
#
# COMPACT_ATOMS: atom_id res chain seq x y z
N MET A 1 -24.03 -42.99 -26.18
CA MET A 1 -24.06 -42.51 -24.79
C MET A 1 -22.81 -41.68 -24.57
N ASN A 2 -22.97 -40.36 -24.53
CA ASN A 2 -22.07 -39.43 -23.87
C ASN A 2 -22.94 -38.20 -23.63
N GLU A 3 -23.50 -38.13 -22.43
CA GLU A 3 -24.23 -36.97 -21.95
C GLU A 3 -23.24 -35.84 -21.76
N ASP A 4 -23.31 -34.86 -22.66
CA ASP A 4 -22.67 -33.57 -22.45
C ASP A 4 -23.28 -32.95 -21.19
N LYS A 5 -22.47 -32.92 -20.12
CA LYS A 5 -22.74 -32.15 -18.91
C LYS A 5 -22.77 -30.67 -19.29
N VAL A 6 -23.95 -30.19 -19.67
CA VAL A 6 -24.26 -28.76 -19.75
C VAL A 6 -24.04 -28.20 -18.35
N LYS A 7 -22.93 -27.48 -18.17
CA LYS A 7 -22.69 -26.71 -16.97
C LYS A 7 -23.83 -25.71 -16.84
N ASN A 8 -24.58 -25.81 -15.73
CA ASN A 8 -25.51 -24.79 -15.23
C ASN A 8 -24.71 -23.53 -14.85
N GLU A 9 -24.13 -22.84 -15.83
CA GLU A 9 -23.62 -21.49 -15.64
C GLU A 9 -24.77 -20.52 -15.91
N ASP A 10 -25.09 -19.70 -14.91
CA ASP A 10 -26.17 -18.71 -14.97
C ASP A 10 -25.93 -17.79 -16.19
N PRO A 11 -26.88 -17.66 -17.13
CA PRO A 11 -26.71 -16.82 -18.34
C PRO A 11 -26.47 -15.34 -18.04
N LEU A 12 -26.59 -14.93 -16.76
CA LEU A 12 -26.29 -13.59 -16.25
C LEU A 12 -24.91 -13.48 -15.58
N VAL A 13 -23.97 -14.41 -15.79
CA VAL A 13 -22.56 -14.23 -15.40
C VAL A 13 -21.96 -13.10 -16.23
N VAL A 14 -22.19 -11.87 -15.76
CA VAL A 14 -21.59 -10.66 -16.32
C VAL A 14 -20.11 -10.67 -15.94
N VAL A 15 -19.29 -11.21 -16.84
CA VAL A 15 -17.84 -10.96 -16.90
C VAL A 15 -17.65 -9.56 -17.50
N GLY A 16 -17.94 -8.52 -16.72
CA GLY A 16 -17.88 -7.15 -17.23
C GLY A 16 -17.89 -6.10 -16.13
N CYS A 17 -17.01 -5.10 -16.30
CA CYS A 17 -16.74 -3.88 -15.50
C CYS A 17 -17.86 -3.32 -14.59
N ALA A 18 -18.30 -4.09 -13.59
CA ALA A 18 -19.22 -3.62 -12.58
C ALA A 18 -18.48 -2.77 -11.54
N LYS A 19 -18.80 -1.48 -11.45
CA LYS A 19 -18.25 -0.53 -10.46
C LYS A 19 -18.86 -0.68 -9.05
N GLY A 20 -19.13 -1.91 -8.61
CA GLY A 20 -19.79 -2.21 -7.34
C GLY A 20 -19.24 -3.47 -6.66
N TYR A 21 -19.64 -3.67 -5.40
CA TYR A 21 -19.14 -4.74 -4.54
C TYR A 21 -19.97 -6.01 -4.66
N SER A 22 -19.33 -7.16 -4.40
CA SER A 22 -20.03 -8.45 -4.32
C SER A 22 -20.85 -8.53 -3.02
N LYS A 23 -21.85 -9.42 -2.98
CA LYS A 23 -22.68 -9.61 -1.78
C LYS A 23 -21.85 -10.08 -0.58
N GLU A 24 -20.85 -10.92 -0.83
CA GLU A 24 -19.92 -11.43 0.19
C GLU A 24 -19.02 -10.31 0.76
N GLU A 25 -18.49 -9.45 -0.12
CA GLU A 25 -17.71 -8.27 0.28
C GLU A 25 -18.53 -7.30 1.13
N LEU A 26 -19.80 -7.10 0.78
CA LEU A 26 -20.73 -6.28 1.55
C LEU A 26 -20.98 -6.87 2.94
N LEU A 27 -21.27 -8.17 3.02
CA LEU A 27 -21.59 -8.83 4.30
C LEU A 27 -20.39 -8.85 5.25
N SER A 28 -19.18 -9.03 4.72
CA SER A 28 -17.95 -9.09 5.52
C SER A 28 -17.49 -7.72 6.00
N ASN A 29 -17.56 -6.69 5.17
CA ASN A 29 -16.94 -5.39 5.47
C ASN A 29 -17.91 -4.31 5.96
N LEU A 30 -19.20 -4.36 5.59
CA LEU A 30 -20.16 -3.32 6.00
C LEU A 30 -20.34 -3.19 7.53
N PRO A 31 -20.24 -4.26 8.35
CA PRO A 31 -20.29 -4.15 9.82
C PRO A 31 -19.24 -3.21 10.41
N ARG A 32 -18.20 -2.87 9.65
CA ARG A 32 -17.13 -1.96 10.06
C ARG A 32 -17.54 -0.49 10.01
N HIS A 33 -18.59 -0.15 9.26
CA HIS A 33 -19.06 1.22 9.16
C HIS A 33 -19.64 1.72 10.49
N ASN A 34 -19.38 2.97 10.87
CA ASN A 34 -19.84 3.50 12.17
C ASN A 34 -21.38 3.54 12.27
N ASN A 35 -22.06 3.94 11.20
CA ASN A 35 -23.53 3.97 11.11
C ASN A 35 -24.14 2.63 10.66
N PHE A 36 -23.47 1.52 10.94
CA PHE A 36 -23.97 0.20 10.59
C PHE A 36 -25.22 -0.16 11.41
N SER A 37 -26.20 -0.80 10.75
CA SER A 37 -27.39 -1.35 11.40
C SER A 37 -27.57 -2.80 10.97
N PRO A 38 -27.92 -3.73 11.89
CA PRO A 38 -28.20 -5.12 11.55
C PRO A 38 -29.29 -5.30 10.49
N LEU A 39 -30.23 -4.35 10.41
CA LEU A 39 -31.29 -4.34 9.40
C LEU A 39 -30.74 -4.28 7.97
N LEU A 40 -29.59 -3.62 7.77
CA LEU A 40 -28.95 -3.52 6.46
C LEU A 40 -28.46 -4.89 5.95
N ILE A 41 -28.02 -5.78 6.84
CA ILE A 41 -27.63 -7.14 6.46
C ILE A 41 -28.83 -7.91 5.90
N ASN A 42 -29.99 -7.79 6.55
CA ASN A 42 -31.21 -8.44 6.09
C ASN A 42 -31.64 -7.90 4.72
N GLN A 43 -31.52 -6.58 4.51
CA GLN A 43 -31.78 -5.95 3.21
C GLN A 43 -30.80 -6.44 2.12
N ILE A 44 -29.52 -6.60 2.45
CA ILE A 44 -28.51 -7.15 1.53
C ILE A 44 -28.85 -8.58 1.14
N LYS A 45 -29.32 -9.40 2.08
CA LYS A 45 -29.73 -10.78 1.82
C LYS A 45 -30.92 -10.86 0.85
N LEU A 46 -31.86 -9.91 0.90
CA LEU A 46 -33.05 -9.88 0.05
C LEU A 46 -32.78 -9.36 -1.37
N ILE A 47 -31.87 -8.40 -1.52
CA ILE A 47 -31.57 -7.77 -2.82
C ILE A 47 -30.63 -8.67 -3.65
N SER A 48 -30.84 -8.69 -4.97
CA SER A 48 -29.98 -9.41 -5.91
C SER A 48 -28.62 -8.72 -6.08
N GLU A 49 -27.57 -9.50 -6.29
CA GLU A 49 -26.21 -8.96 -6.41
C GLU A 49 -26.06 -7.99 -7.58
N VAL A 50 -26.74 -8.26 -8.70
CA VAL A 50 -26.74 -7.40 -9.89
C VAL A 50 -27.17 -5.97 -9.56
N ILE A 51 -28.13 -5.81 -8.63
CA ILE A 51 -28.60 -4.49 -8.21
C ILE A 51 -27.52 -3.73 -7.42
N PHE A 52 -26.71 -4.42 -6.61
CA PHE A 52 -25.57 -3.83 -5.91
C PHE A 52 -24.46 -3.43 -6.87
N ARG A 53 -24.12 -4.31 -7.82
CA ARG A 53 -23.11 -4.06 -8.85
C ARG A 53 -23.43 -2.83 -9.70
N ASN A 54 -24.70 -2.67 -10.06
CA ASN A 54 -25.17 -1.55 -10.88
C ASN A 54 -25.63 -0.33 -10.07
N SER A 55 -25.65 -0.40 -8.74
CA SER A 55 -26.21 0.64 -7.87
C SER A 55 -27.63 1.07 -8.28
N GLY A 56 -28.46 0.09 -8.68
CA GLY A 56 -29.76 0.35 -9.34
C GLY A 56 -30.84 0.92 -8.42
N THR A 57 -30.75 0.69 -7.12
CA THR A 57 -31.72 1.18 -6.12
C THR A 57 -31.09 2.24 -5.19
N PRO A 58 -31.90 3.13 -4.58
CA PRO A 58 -31.41 4.08 -3.57
C PRO A 58 -30.69 3.40 -2.39
N ILE A 59 -31.20 2.23 -1.97
CA ILE A 59 -30.60 1.41 -0.92
C ILE A 59 -29.23 0.88 -1.35
N ALA A 60 -29.10 0.34 -2.57
CA ALA A 60 -27.83 -0.12 -3.11
C ALA A 60 -26.81 1.03 -3.25
N LYS A 61 -27.23 2.22 -3.70
CA LYS A 61 -26.39 3.42 -3.74
C LYS A 61 -25.87 3.80 -2.35
N LYS A 62 -26.74 3.76 -1.34
CA LYS A 62 -26.36 4.06 0.06
C LYS A 62 -25.34 3.05 0.60
N ILE A 63 -25.57 1.75 0.40
CA ILE A 63 -24.67 0.69 0.87
C ILE A 63 -23.31 0.78 0.18
N ASN A 64 -23.29 0.95 -1.15
CA ASN A 64 -22.04 1.12 -1.90
C ASN A 64 -21.27 2.37 -1.49
N ARG A 65 -21.98 3.46 -1.13
CA ARG A 65 -21.36 4.65 -0.57
C ARG A 65 -20.69 4.36 0.77
N MET A 66 -21.40 3.70 1.71
CA MET A 66 -20.83 3.31 3.01
C MET A 66 -19.57 2.45 2.84
N MET A 67 -19.59 1.51 1.90
CA MET A 67 -18.43 0.68 1.59
C MET A 67 -17.25 1.46 1.02
N ARG A 68 -17.51 2.44 0.14
CA ARG A 68 -16.46 3.34 -0.35
C ARG A 68 -15.88 4.18 0.78
N GLU A 69 -16.70 4.66 1.69
CA GLU A 69 -16.25 5.43 2.87
C GLU A 69 -15.31 4.59 3.74
N ILE A 70 -15.68 3.35 4.09
CA ILE A 70 -14.82 2.38 4.79
C ILE A 70 -13.49 2.17 4.06
N SER A 71 -13.55 1.85 2.76
CA SER A 71 -12.37 1.49 1.97
C SER A 71 -11.42 2.67 1.80
N THR A 72 -11.99 3.86 1.54
CA THR A 72 -11.20 5.10 1.39
C THR A 72 -10.55 5.50 2.71
N GLU A 73 -11.25 5.34 3.83
CA GLU A 73 -10.68 5.65 5.14
C GLU A 73 -9.52 4.72 5.49
N ALA A 74 -9.68 3.40 5.30
CA ALA A 74 -8.60 2.43 5.49
C ALA A 74 -7.39 2.74 4.60
N TYR A 75 -7.62 3.01 3.31
CA TYR A 75 -6.56 3.35 2.36
C TYR A 75 -5.83 4.65 2.74
N ARG A 76 -6.56 5.69 3.13
CA ARG A 76 -5.97 6.95 3.61
C ARG A 76 -5.13 6.71 4.86
N ALA A 77 -5.64 5.95 5.82
CA ALA A 77 -4.89 5.65 7.03
C ALA A 77 -3.59 4.90 6.70
N ILE A 78 -3.62 3.89 5.83
CA ILE A 78 -2.43 3.19 5.38
C ILE A 78 -1.38 4.16 4.79
N GLN A 79 -1.80 5.12 3.97
CA GLN A 79 -0.88 6.05 3.30
C GLN A 79 -0.32 7.15 4.22
N PHE A 80 -1.13 7.64 5.15
CA PHE A 80 -0.80 8.85 5.93
C PHE A 80 -0.38 8.57 7.37
N THR A 81 -0.56 7.33 7.86
CA THR A 81 -0.10 6.97 9.20
C THR A 81 1.42 7.10 9.26
N ARG A 82 1.90 7.97 10.14
CA ARG A 82 3.31 8.10 10.46
C ARG A 82 3.60 7.16 11.61
N THR A 83 4.58 6.29 11.40
CA THR A 83 5.00 5.29 12.37
C THR A 83 6.42 5.57 12.81
N GLU A 84 6.66 5.49 14.11
CA GLU A 84 7.96 5.49 14.73
C GLU A 84 8.30 4.09 15.21
N ILE A 85 9.58 3.75 15.30
CA ILE A 85 10.02 2.44 15.76
C ILE A 85 10.91 2.61 16.99
N ASN A 86 10.63 1.81 18.01
CA ASN A 86 11.48 1.72 19.20
C ASN A 86 12.63 0.72 18.97
N ASN A 87 13.74 0.88 19.69
CA ASN A 87 14.92 0.01 19.71
C ASN A 87 14.63 -1.41 20.22
N ARG A 88 13.37 -1.80 20.38
CA ARG A 88 12.91 -3.13 20.81
C ARG A 88 11.94 -3.77 19.81
N GLY A 89 11.87 -3.24 18.57
CA GLY A 89 11.03 -3.79 17.50
C GLY A 89 9.53 -3.50 17.66
N VAL A 90 9.18 -2.40 18.33
CA VAL A 90 7.78 -1.94 18.45
C VAL A 90 7.59 -0.76 17.52
N LEU A 91 6.78 -0.95 16.48
CA LEU A 91 6.35 0.09 15.56
C LEU A 91 5.08 0.74 16.13
N PHE A 92 5.08 2.04 16.36
CA PHE A 92 3.93 2.72 16.94
C PHE A 92 3.55 3.99 16.19
N GLY A 93 2.27 4.35 16.24
CA GLY A 93 1.75 5.53 15.55
C GLY A 93 0.37 5.92 16.02
N VAL A 94 -0.08 7.08 15.54
CA VAL A 94 -1.42 7.63 15.83
C VAL A 94 -2.23 7.63 14.55
N VAL A 95 -3.50 7.23 14.66
CA VAL A 95 -4.46 7.20 13.57
C VAL A 95 -5.75 7.89 13.98
N MET A 96 -6.42 8.53 13.03
CA MET A 96 -7.75 9.12 13.22
C MET A 96 -8.74 8.34 12.36
N LEU A 97 -9.38 7.33 12.96
CA LEU A 97 -10.32 6.45 12.25
C LEU A 97 -11.71 6.53 12.88
N LYS A 98 -12.70 6.93 12.08
CA LYS A 98 -14.11 7.02 12.46
C LYS A 98 -14.80 5.66 12.32
N HIS A 99 -14.46 4.87 11.30
CA HIS A 99 -14.99 3.52 11.12
C HIS A 99 -14.09 2.48 11.80
N ARG A 100 -14.62 1.28 12.00
CA ARG A 100 -13.92 0.15 12.62
C ARG A 100 -13.04 -0.57 11.59
N VAL A 101 -12.02 0.14 11.11
CA VAL A 101 -11.09 -0.32 10.05
C VAL A 101 -9.64 -0.42 10.52
N VAL A 102 -9.39 -0.24 11.82
CA VAL A 102 -8.04 -0.25 12.41
C VAL A 102 -7.34 -1.59 12.15
N ASP A 103 -8.08 -2.69 12.20
CA ASP A 103 -7.60 -4.03 11.89
C ASP A 103 -7.03 -4.15 10.47
N ARG A 104 -7.65 -3.54 9.45
CA ARG A 104 -7.07 -3.51 8.08
C ARG A 104 -5.74 -2.78 8.02
N VAL A 105 -5.63 -1.69 8.78
CA VAL A 105 -4.41 -0.88 8.84
C VAL A 105 -3.30 -1.68 9.54
N LEU A 106 -3.65 -2.39 10.62
CA LEU A 106 -2.72 -3.28 11.32
C LEU A 106 -2.28 -4.47 10.47
N GLU A 107 -3.23 -5.14 9.80
CA GLU A 107 -2.95 -6.23 8.85
C GLU A 107 -1.93 -5.78 7.79
N TYR A 108 -2.18 -4.63 7.15
CA TYR A 108 -1.28 -4.08 6.14
C TYR A 108 0.15 -3.85 6.66
N PHE A 109 0.27 -3.25 7.85
CA PHE A 109 1.59 -3.00 8.42
C PHE A 109 2.27 -4.28 8.89
N HIS A 110 1.51 -5.27 9.36
CA HIS A 110 2.02 -6.55 9.81
C HIS A 110 2.54 -7.39 8.63
N GLU A 111 1.85 -7.36 7.48
CA GLU A 111 2.34 -7.98 6.24
C GLU A 111 3.69 -7.38 5.80
N ARG A 112 3.91 -6.08 6.01
CA ARG A 112 5.17 -5.40 5.69
C ARG A 112 6.28 -5.63 6.71
N TRP A 113 5.94 -5.66 8.00
CA TRP A 113 6.88 -5.80 9.10
C TRP A 113 6.45 -6.93 10.04
N PRO A 114 6.56 -8.20 9.61
CA PRO A 114 6.04 -9.34 10.36
C PRO A 114 6.77 -9.58 11.69
N GLN A 115 8.02 -9.13 11.78
CA GLN A 115 8.87 -9.26 12.97
C GLN A 115 8.62 -8.17 14.03
N CYS A 116 7.86 -7.12 13.68
CA CYS A 116 7.56 -6.02 14.58
C CYS A 116 6.21 -6.21 15.26
N ILE A 117 6.11 -5.78 16.52
CA ILE A 117 4.80 -5.51 17.13
C ILE A 117 4.35 -4.14 16.64
N ILE A 118 3.12 -4.04 16.13
CA ILE A 118 2.60 -2.76 15.63
C ILE A 118 1.50 -2.27 16.57
N CYS A 119 1.66 -1.05 17.07
CA CYS A 119 0.75 -0.40 18.01
C CYS A 119 0.19 0.89 17.39
N LEU A 120 -1.12 0.95 17.16
CA LEU A 120 -1.79 2.14 16.64
C LEU A 120 -2.78 2.69 17.66
N TYR A 121 -2.61 3.95 18.04
CA TYR A 121 -3.58 4.66 18.87
C TYR A 121 -4.60 5.37 17.99
N ASN A 122 -5.88 5.02 18.16
CA ASN A 122 -6.98 5.70 17.48
C ASN A 122 -7.48 6.87 18.31
N GLU A 123 -7.25 8.09 17.83
CA GLU A 123 -7.60 9.32 18.54
C GLU A 123 -9.11 9.55 18.64
N HIS A 124 -9.90 9.11 17.64
CA HIS A 124 -11.36 9.25 17.67
C HIS A 124 -12.02 8.36 18.73
N VAL A 125 -11.53 7.13 18.87
CA VAL A 125 -12.10 6.13 19.80
C VAL A 125 -11.37 6.12 21.15
N LYS A 126 -10.20 6.79 21.23
CA LYS A 126 -9.30 6.81 22.40
C LYS A 126 -8.91 5.40 22.86
N LYS A 127 -8.55 4.55 21.91
CA LYS A 127 -8.11 3.17 22.16
C LYS A 127 -6.80 2.89 21.44
N THR A 128 -5.95 2.09 22.05
CA THR A 128 -4.73 1.56 21.44
C THR A 128 -5.00 0.15 20.93
N TYR A 129 -4.64 -0.12 19.69
CA TYR A 129 -4.72 -1.45 19.08
C TYR A 129 -3.31 -1.94 18.83
N ALA A 130 -3.03 -3.19 19.18
CA ALA A 130 -1.74 -3.80 18.92
C ALA A 130 -1.92 -5.11 18.14
N ILE A 131 -1.02 -5.38 17.20
CA ILE A 131 -0.89 -6.69 16.55
C ILE A 131 0.49 -7.25 16.88
N ASN A 132 0.52 -8.50 17.33
CA ASN A 132 1.77 -9.20 17.61
C ASN A 132 2.34 -9.85 16.34
N GLU A 133 3.54 -10.42 16.45
CA GLU A 133 4.23 -11.13 15.36
C GLU A 133 3.47 -12.36 14.83
N LYS A 134 2.52 -12.89 15.63
CA LYS A 134 1.67 -14.01 15.25
C LYS A 134 0.37 -13.56 14.57
N GLY A 135 0.21 -12.26 14.30
CA GLY A 135 -0.99 -11.68 13.70
C GLY A 135 -2.19 -11.54 14.64
N VAL A 136 -2.00 -11.70 15.95
CA VAL A 136 -3.09 -11.58 16.94
C VAL A 136 -3.30 -10.12 17.32
N ILE A 137 -4.50 -9.62 17.05
CA ILE A 137 -4.91 -8.25 17.37
C ILE A 137 -5.47 -8.18 18.80
N ARG A 138 -5.05 -7.16 19.56
CA ARG A 138 -5.53 -6.85 20.91
C ARG A 138 -5.93 -5.39 21.02
N GLU A 139 -7.01 -5.13 21.76
CA GLU A 139 -7.48 -3.78 22.08
C GLU A 139 -7.11 -3.41 23.51
N PHE A 140 -6.68 -2.16 23.71
CA PHE A 140 -6.32 -1.59 24.99
C PHE A 140 -6.99 -0.22 25.17
N PHE A 141 -7.39 0.09 26.41
CA PHE A 141 -7.98 1.37 26.79
C PHE A 141 -6.95 2.36 27.35
N SER A 142 -5.67 2.02 27.31
CA SER A 142 -4.56 2.83 27.81
C SER A 142 -3.94 3.69 26.71
N PRO A 143 -3.25 4.79 27.06
CA PRO A 143 -2.52 5.62 26.11
C PRO A 143 -1.38 4.85 25.44
N LEU A 144 -1.01 5.31 24.24
CA LEU A 144 -0.01 4.65 23.38
C LEU A 144 1.31 4.37 24.11
N LYS A 145 1.81 5.35 24.86
CA LYS A 145 3.11 5.28 25.53
C LYS A 145 3.19 4.16 26.57
N GLU A 146 2.11 3.95 27.32
CA GLU A 146 2.05 2.88 28.34
C GLU A 146 2.09 1.51 27.68
N ILE A 147 1.31 1.32 26.61
CA ILE A 147 1.26 0.05 25.88
C ILE A 147 2.59 -0.24 25.17
N VAL A 148 3.20 0.78 24.56
CA VAL A 148 4.53 0.62 23.93
C VAL A 148 5.57 0.22 24.97
N ASN A 149 5.58 0.85 26.14
CA ASN A 149 6.50 0.48 27.22
C ASN A 149 6.27 -0.96 27.68
N GLN A 150 5.01 -1.33 27.98
CA GLN A 150 4.65 -2.67 28.40
C GLN A 150 5.06 -3.74 27.37
N MET A 151 4.81 -3.50 26.08
CA MET A 151 5.18 -4.44 25.01
C MET A 151 6.69 -4.47 24.75
N SER A 152 7.41 -3.43 25.17
CA SER A 152 8.85 -3.32 25.01
C SER A 152 9.62 -3.98 26.16
N GLU A 153 9.06 -4.06 27.37
CA GLU A 153 9.73 -4.54 28.58
C GLU A 153 10.30 -5.96 28.43
N ASP A 154 9.53 -6.85 27.81
CA ASP A 154 9.88 -8.27 27.65
C ASP A 154 10.85 -8.55 26.48
N ARG A 155 11.26 -7.53 25.73
CA ARG A 155 12.03 -7.71 24.48
C ARG A 155 13.49 -7.30 24.63
N SER A 156 14.36 -8.08 24.00
CA SER A 156 15.77 -7.73 23.81
C SER A 156 15.89 -6.46 22.96
N ILE A 157 16.98 -5.72 23.17
CA ILE A 157 17.29 -4.54 22.36
C ILE A 157 17.62 -5.01 20.94
N ILE A 158 16.76 -4.54 20.04
CA ILE A 158 16.75 -4.45 18.58
C ILE A 158 17.77 -3.49 17.96
N PRO A 159 18.98 -3.86 17.48
CA PRO A 159 19.87 -2.91 16.80
C PRO A 159 19.36 -2.62 15.38
N TYR A 160 18.08 -2.26 15.20
CA TYR A 160 17.42 -2.09 13.90
C TYR A 160 18.10 -1.04 12.99
N PHE A 161 18.91 -0.14 13.57
CA PHE A 161 19.64 0.89 12.85
C PHE A 161 21.14 0.94 13.18
N GLU A 162 21.67 0.03 13.99
CA GLU A 162 23.12 -0.04 14.22
C GLU A 162 23.83 -0.76 13.07
N ASP A 163 23.11 -1.63 12.34
CA ASP A 163 23.64 -2.43 11.23
C ASP A 163 23.57 -1.73 9.85
N ILE A 164 22.87 -0.60 9.74
CA ILE A 164 22.90 0.23 8.52
C ILE A 164 24.06 1.22 8.65
N GLN A 165 25.29 0.69 8.73
CA GLN A 165 26.52 1.49 8.59
C GLN A 165 26.83 1.74 7.12
N PHE A 166 25.83 2.03 6.27
CA PHE A 166 26.17 2.57 4.97
C PHE A 166 26.63 4.01 5.20
N SER A 167 27.84 4.32 4.77
CA SER A 167 28.26 5.72 4.72
C SER A 167 27.28 6.48 3.80
N GLY A 168 27.08 7.78 4.05
CA GLY A 168 26.25 8.59 3.16
C GLY A 168 26.71 8.53 1.70
N GLU A 169 28.01 8.30 1.47
CA GLU A 169 28.61 8.05 0.16
C GLU A 169 28.14 6.72 -0.44
N GLU A 170 28.17 5.61 0.29
CA GLU A 170 27.71 4.31 -0.20
C GLU A 170 26.22 4.32 -0.58
N ILE A 171 25.38 5.00 0.21
CA ILE A 171 23.96 5.16 -0.12
C ILE A 171 23.83 5.95 -1.43
N PHE A 172 24.55 7.07 -1.55
CA PHE A 172 24.49 7.93 -2.72
C PHE A 172 25.01 7.23 -3.99
N GLU A 173 26.13 6.52 -3.90
CA GLU A 173 26.69 5.74 -5.01
C GLU A 173 25.76 4.62 -5.43
N THR A 174 25.17 3.90 -4.49
CA THR A 174 24.22 2.82 -4.79
C THR A 174 22.97 3.37 -5.49
N LEU A 175 22.45 4.50 -5.01
CA LEU A 175 21.30 5.18 -5.62
C LEU A 175 21.64 5.71 -7.01
N TYR A 176 22.80 6.36 -7.18
CA TYR A 176 23.29 6.87 -8.45
C TYR A 176 23.46 5.74 -9.47
N ASN A 177 24.16 4.67 -9.10
CA ASN A 177 24.38 3.50 -9.95
C ASN A 177 23.05 2.81 -10.33
N SER A 178 22.05 2.80 -9.43
CA SER A 178 20.72 2.26 -9.73
C SER A 178 19.90 3.12 -10.71
N GLN A 179 20.20 4.42 -10.82
CA GLN A 179 19.56 5.32 -11.78
C GLN A 179 20.23 5.24 -13.17
N PHE A 180 21.54 5.00 -13.21
CA PHE A 180 22.32 4.82 -14.42
C PHE A 180 22.45 3.34 -14.82
N ILE A 181 21.30 2.71 -15.07
CA ILE A 181 21.28 1.37 -15.69
C ILE A 181 21.54 1.57 -17.19
N SER A 182 22.67 1.05 -17.70
CA SER A 182 23.05 1.13 -19.12
C SER A 182 21.97 0.61 -20.08
N GLU A 183 21.14 -0.32 -19.63
CA GLU A 183 20.02 -0.90 -20.39
C GLU A 183 18.83 0.07 -20.52
N ARG A 184 18.72 1.06 -19.63
CA ARG A 184 17.71 2.14 -19.68
C ARG A 184 18.21 3.40 -20.37
N GLU A 185 19.49 3.47 -20.72
CA GLU A 185 20.04 4.54 -21.54
C GLU A 185 19.46 4.45 -22.95
N ASN A 186 18.33 5.12 -23.17
CA ASN A 186 17.82 5.35 -24.51
C ASN A 186 18.64 6.48 -25.14
N ILE A 187 19.89 6.18 -25.49
CA ILE A 187 20.83 7.08 -26.17
C ILE A 187 20.18 7.76 -27.39
N PRO A 188 19.36 7.08 -28.22
CA PRO A 188 18.61 7.73 -29.30
C PRO A 188 17.66 8.83 -28.80
N TYR A 189 16.91 8.58 -27.72
CA TYR A 189 15.97 9.54 -27.15
C TYR A 189 16.69 10.71 -26.48
N PHE A 190 17.76 10.44 -25.72
CA PHE A 190 18.60 11.48 -25.12
C PHE A 190 19.15 12.44 -26.18
N LYS A 191 19.66 11.91 -27.30
CA LYS A 191 20.13 12.73 -28.44
C LYS A 191 19.04 13.61 -29.06
N LYS A 192 17.78 13.16 -29.07
CA LYS A 192 16.65 13.95 -29.58
C LYS A 192 16.20 15.05 -28.61
N MET A 193 16.51 14.92 -27.32
CA MET A 193 16.11 15.87 -26.29
C MET A 193 17.15 16.96 -26.02
N ILE A 194 18.37 16.82 -26.53
CA ILE A 194 19.37 17.89 -26.49
C ILE A 194 18.90 19.02 -27.43
N PRO A 195 18.69 20.24 -26.94
CA PRO A 195 18.29 21.36 -27.79
C PRO A 195 19.36 21.65 -28.85
N ASP A 196 18.94 21.93 -30.09
CA ASP A 196 19.85 22.13 -31.23
C ASP A 196 20.88 23.25 -30.99
N GLN A 197 20.54 24.21 -30.15
CA GLN A 197 21.40 25.34 -29.76
C GLN A 197 22.62 24.89 -28.93
N CYS A 198 22.51 23.79 -28.19
CA CYS A 198 23.58 23.25 -27.36
C CYS A 198 24.75 22.69 -28.19
N PHE A 199 24.48 22.20 -29.41
CA PHE A 199 25.53 21.73 -30.33
C PHE A 199 26.37 22.88 -30.93
N ASN A 200 25.89 24.11 -30.82
CA ASN A 200 26.58 25.30 -31.31
C ASN A 200 27.50 25.96 -30.27
N LEU A 201 27.52 25.46 -29.04
CA LEU A 201 28.36 26.00 -27.98
C LEU A 201 29.85 25.66 -28.22
N PRO A 202 30.77 26.62 -28.03
CA PRO A 202 32.20 26.38 -28.13
C PRO A 202 32.63 25.40 -27.03
N GLY A 203 33.05 24.19 -27.43
CA GLY A 203 33.34 23.06 -26.54
C GLY A 203 32.62 21.75 -26.96
N MET A 204 31.51 21.86 -27.69
CA MET A 204 30.80 20.71 -28.29
C MET A 204 31.01 20.61 -29.80
N ARG A 205 31.33 21.73 -30.47
CA ARG A 205 31.48 21.84 -31.93
C ARG A 205 32.52 20.90 -32.59
N ASP A 206 33.49 20.38 -31.84
CA ASP A 206 34.50 19.43 -32.35
C ASP A 206 34.68 18.16 -31.48
N GLY A 207 33.83 17.93 -30.48
CA GLY A 207 34.19 17.03 -29.36
C GLY A 207 33.31 15.82 -29.10
N VAL A 208 32.00 15.90 -29.35
CA VAL A 208 31.07 14.83 -28.88
C VAL A 208 30.16 14.29 -30.00
N GLU A 209 30.16 14.90 -31.17
CA GLU A 209 29.32 14.44 -32.26
C GLU A 209 30.05 13.41 -33.16
N LYS A 210 29.53 12.18 -33.11
CA LYS A 210 29.71 11.09 -34.10
C LYS A 210 30.94 10.18 -34.05
N ARG A 211 31.72 10.09 -32.96
CA ARG A 211 32.76 9.04 -32.85
C ARG A 211 32.62 8.12 -31.64
N PHE A 212 31.73 7.15 -31.77
CA PHE A 212 31.82 5.89 -31.02
C PHE A 212 31.82 4.69 -31.97
N ARG A 213 32.75 4.68 -32.92
CA ARG A 213 33.22 3.44 -33.54
C ARG A 213 34.74 3.46 -33.57
N LYS A 214 35.32 2.49 -32.86
CA LYS A 214 36.74 2.14 -32.72
C LYS A 214 37.54 3.02 -31.75
N LYS A 215 37.56 2.59 -30.48
CA LYS A 215 38.71 2.82 -29.60
C LYS A 215 39.87 1.94 -30.09
N THR A 216 41.09 2.47 -30.09
CA THR A 216 42.33 1.68 -29.96
C THR A 216 43.12 2.23 -28.79
N LEU A 217 43.68 1.31 -27.98
CA LEU A 217 44.17 1.53 -26.62
C LEU A 217 45.46 2.36 -26.50
N ASP A 218 46.16 2.63 -27.60
CA ASP A 218 47.51 3.24 -27.58
C ASP A 218 47.55 4.76 -27.36
N LYS A 219 46.44 5.38 -26.92
CA LYS A 219 46.39 6.82 -26.59
C LYS A 219 46.34 7.11 -25.09
N PHE A 220 46.49 6.08 -24.25
CA PHE A 220 46.51 6.21 -22.79
C PHE A 220 47.86 5.79 -22.17
N LEU A 221 48.92 5.73 -22.98
CA LEU A 221 50.32 5.70 -22.53
C LEU A 221 51.05 6.93 -23.07
#